data_AF-A0A1W9J934-F1
#
_entry.id   AF-A0A1W9J934-F1
#
_cell.length_a   1.000
_cell.length_b   1.000
_cell.length_c   1.000
_cell.angle_alpha   90.00
_cell.angle_beta   90.00
_cell.angle_gamma   90.00
#
_symmetry.space_group_name_H-M   'P 1'
#
loop_
_entity.id
_entity.type
_entity.pdbx_description
1 polymer ?
#
loop_
_entity_poly.entity_id
_entity_poly.type
_entity_poly.pdbx_seq_one_letter_code
_entity_poly.pdbx_strand_id
1 'polypeptide(L)'
;MPPMTFSAKMCLLVCALSVFMLYGSGHPFLFGLSILNAAIYFWSLGVMDNFARDKYRELGIHEIKYLPDWMNEASHKRAMDTVPNWLAVMNMISVFLGVGLLVYGIVINIKTEA
;
A
#
# COMPACT_ATOMS: atom_id res chain seq x y z
N MET A 1 5.17 15.63 7.25
CA MET A 1 4.94 14.24 6.79
C MET A 1 6.12 13.86 5.91
N PRO A 2 6.88 12.79 6.22
CA PRO A 2 7.69 12.18 5.17
C PRO A 2 6.72 11.83 4.01
N PRO A 3 7.06 12.14 2.76
CA PRO A 3 6.16 11.84 1.66
C PRO A 3 5.96 10.33 1.61
N MET A 4 4.72 9.86 1.79
CA MET A 4 4.34 8.54 1.28
C MET A 4 4.93 8.44 -0.13
N THR A 5 5.82 7.48 -0.34
CA THR A 5 6.48 7.29 -1.63
C THR A 5 5.40 7.21 -2.69
N PHE A 6 5.59 7.91 -3.80
CA PHE A 6 4.62 7.98 -4.90
C PHE A 6 4.06 6.59 -5.26
N SER A 7 4.92 5.57 -5.22
CA SER A 7 4.57 4.16 -5.40
C SER A 7 3.45 3.64 -4.48
N ALA A 8 3.48 3.93 -3.19
CA ALA A 8 2.49 3.40 -2.24
C ALA A 8 1.08 3.96 -2.51
N LYS A 9 1.01 5.24 -2.91
CA LYS A 9 -0.27 5.88 -3.29
C LYS A 9 -0.87 5.24 -4.54
N MET A 10 -0.02 4.93 -5.53
CA MET A 10 -0.46 4.28 -6.76
C MET A 10 -1.00 2.87 -6.50
N CYS A 11 -0.34 2.09 -5.64
CA CYS A 11 -0.81 0.76 -5.25
C CYS A 11 -2.16 0.80 -4.52
N LEU A 12 -2.38 1.80 -3.67
CA LEU A 12 -3.65 2.00 -2.96
C LEU A 12 -4.78 2.33 -3.96
N LEU A 13 -4.50 3.16 -4.97
CA LEU A 13 -5.44 3.45 -6.06
C LEU A 13 -5.80 2.19 -6.85
N VAL A 14 -4.83 1.34 -7.19
CA VAL A 14 -5.07 0.06 -7.87
C VAL A 14 -6.01 -0.83 -7.04
N CYS A 15 -5.80 -0.91 -5.73
CA CYS A 15 -6.68 -1.68 -4.85
C CYS A 15 -8.08 -1.06 -4.74
N ALA A 16 -8.20 0.27 -4.71
CA ALA A 16 -9.51 0.94 -4.69
C ALA A 16 -10.28 0.75 -5.99
N LEU A 17 -9.60 0.84 -7.14
CA LEU A 17 -10.18 0.60 -8.47
C LEU A 17 -10.66 -0.84 -8.64
N SER A 18 -9.93 -1.82 -8.08
CA SER A 18 -10.36 -3.22 -8.16
C SER A 18 -11.64 -3.48 -7.37
N VAL A 19 -11.79 -2.86 -6.18
CA VAL A 19 -13.03 -2.89 -5.41
C VAL A 19 -14.18 -2.26 -6.19
N PHE A 20 -13.94 -1.09 -6.80
CA PHE A 20 -14.95 -0.39 -7.59
C PHE A 20 -15.41 -1.20 -8.80
N MET A 21 -14.50 -1.81 -9.56
CA MET A 21 -14.83 -2.63 -10.74
C MET A 21 -15.57 -3.93 -10.38
N LEU A 22 -15.33 -4.49 -9.19
CA LEU A 22 -16.01 -5.70 -8.74
C LEU A 22 -17.35 -5.39 -8.04
N TYR A 23 -17.63 -4.13 -7.72
CA TYR A 23 -18.92 -3.71 -7.17
C TYR A 23 -20.03 -3.92 -8.21
N GLY A 24 -21.05 -4.69 -7.86
CA GLY A 24 -22.16 -4.99 -8.77
C GLY A 24 -21.88 -6.06 -9.84
N SER A 25 -20.68 -6.64 -9.88
CA SER A 25 -20.29 -7.68 -10.85
C SER A 25 -20.97 -9.05 -10.67
N GLY A 26 -21.84 -9.21 -9.66
CA GLY A 26 -22.50 -10.48 -9.35
C GLY A 26 -21.60 -11.53 -8.66
N HIS A 27 -20.34 -11.20 -8.37
CA HIS A 27 -19.39 -12.10 -7.69
C HIS A 27 -19.05 -11.62 -6.26
N PRO A 28 -19.93 -11.85 -5.27
CA PRO A 28 -19.77 -11.31 -3.91
C PRO A 28 -18.50 -11.81 -3.20
N PHE A 29 -18.04 -13.03 -3.52
CA PHE A 29 -16.79 -13.56 -2.95
C PHE A 29 -15.56 -12.77 -3.40
N LEU A 30 -15.46 -12.43 -4.69
CA LEU A 30 -14.33 -11.68 -5.23
C LEU A 30 -14.35 -10.22 -4.81
N PHE A 31 -15.55 -9.64 -4.69
CA PHE A 31 -15.74 -8.32 -4.10
C PHE A 31 -15.31 -8.28 -2.62
N GLY A 32 -15.69 -9.29 -1.83
CA GLY A 32 -15.22 -9.41 -0.45
C GLY A 32 -13.70 -9.54 -0.37
N LEU A 33 -13.10 -10.33 -1.27
CA LEU A 33 -11.66 -10.53 -1.33
C LEU A 33 -10.91 -9.23 -1.71
N SER A 34 -11.45 -8.40 -2.62
CA SER A 34 -10.83 -7.12 -2.97
C SER A 34 -10.88 -6.11 -1.85
N ILE A 35 -12.00 -6.04 -1.10
CA ILE A 35 -12.11 -5.20 0.10
C ILE A 35 -11.10 -5.65 1.15
N LEU A 36 -11.05 -6.96 1.44
CA LEU A 36 -10.12 -7.51 2.41
C LEU A 36 -8.66 -7.23 2.01
N ASN A 37 -8.33 -7.37 0.73
CA ASN A 37 -7.01 -7.05 0.21
C ASN A 37 -6.65 -5.57 0.38
N ALA A 38 -7.58 -4.66 0.05
CA ALA A 38 -7.39 -3.23 0.25
C ALA A 38 -7.21 -2.88 1.74
N ALA A 39 -7.96 -3.52 2.64
CA ALA A 39 -7.85 -3.35 4.07
C ALA A 39 -6.50 -3.84 4.62
N ILE A 40 -6.03 -5.01 4.18
CA ILE A 40 -4.70 -5.53 4.54
C ILE A 40 -3.60 -4.59 4.05
N TYR A 41 -3.70 -4.10 2.81
CA TYR A 41 -2.73 -3.15 2.26
C TYR A 41 -2.67 -1.86 3.08
N PHE A 42 -3.84 -1.29 3.38
CA PHE A 42 -3.95 -0.08 4.18
C PHE A 42 -3.40 -0.26 5.59
N TRP A 43 -3.74 -1.38 6.24
CA TRP A 43 -3.25 -1.70 7.58
C TRP A 43 -1.72 -1.87 7.60
N SER A 44 -1.18 -2.64 6.66
CA SER A 44 0.26 -2.87 6.54
C SER A 44 1.02 -1.56 6.30
N LEU A 45 0.52 -0.67 5.44
CA LEU A 45 1.07 0.67 5.26
C LEU A 45 1.05 1.49 6.56
N GLY A 46 -0.06 1.45 7.31
CA GLY A 46 -0.16 2.16 8.59
C GLY A 46 0.84 1.66 9.63
N VAL A 47 1.04 0.33 9.69
CA VAL A 47 2.05 -0.28 10.56
C VAL A 47 3.46 0.17 10.15
N MET A 48 3.79 0.14 8.85
CA MET A 48 5.10 0.61 8.36
C MET A 48 5.36 2.09 8.67
N ASP A 49 4.35 2.96 8.52
CA ASP A 49 4.47 4.40 8.84
C ASP A 49 4.69 4.62 10.34
N ASN A 50 4.02 3.84 11.19
CA ASN A 50 4.22 3.90 12.64
C ASN A 50 5.64 3.46 13.03
N PHE A 51 6.17 2.38 12.45
CA PHE A 51 7.56 1.95 12.67
C PHE A 51 8.56 3.01 12.22
N ALA A 52 8.38 3.59 11.04
CA ALA A 52 9.25 4.63 10.54
C ALA A 52 9.25 5.85 11.47
N ARG A 53 8.06 6.29 11.92
CA ARG A 53 7.91 7.41 12.86
C ARG A 53 8.57 7.16 14.21
N ASP A 54 8.42 5.96 14.76
CA ASP A 54 9.06 5.61 16.03
C ASP A 54 10.58 5.66 15.89
N LYS A 55 11.12 5.19 14.75
CA LYS A 55 12.55 5.27 14.47
C LYS A 55 13.06 6.70 14.29
N TYR A 56 12.29 7.56 13.62
CA TYR A 56 12.62 9.00 13.53
C TYR A 56 12.65 9.66 14.92
N ARG A 57 11.74 9.25 15.82
CA ARG A 57 11.71 9.72 17.20
C ARG A 57 12.92 9.25 18.00
N GLU A 58 13.34 7.99 17.86
CA GLU A 58 14.56 7.48 18.49
C GLU A 58 15.82 8.21 18.04
N LEU A 59 15.88 8.60 16.76
CA LEU A 59 17.01 9.36 16.19
C LEU A 59 17.00 10.85 16.59
N GLY A 60 16.01 11.31 17.35
CA GLY A 60 15.86 12.71 17.75
C GLY A 60 15.50 13.64 16.57
N ILE A 61 15.07 13.10 15.44
CA ILE A 61 14.75 13.85 14.22
C ILE A 61 13.28 14.24 14.28
N HIS A 62 12.99 15.37 14.92
CA HIS A 62 11.63 15.90 15.02
C HIS A 62 11.15 16.61 13.73
N GLU A 63 12.07 17.12 12.91
CA GLU A 63 11.76 17.77 11.64
C GLU A 63 12.70 17.33 10.52
N ILE A 64 12.26 16.33 9.74
CA ILE A 64 12.91 15.87 8.48
C ILE A 64 13.09 17.03 7.47
N LYS A 65 12.31 18.12 7.65
CA LYS A 65 12.22 19.25 6.73
C LYS A 65 13.51 20.09 6.61
N TYR A 66 14.44 19.96 7.57
CA TYR A 66 15.66 20.78 7.62
C TYR A 66 16.96 19.98 7.57
N LEU A 67 16.89 18.65 7.39
CA LEU A 67 18.10 17.85 7.19
C LEU A 67 18.59 17.98 5.73
N PRO A 68 19.91 18.01 5.51
CA PRO A 68 20.46 17.92 4.17
C PRO A 68 20.11 16.57 3.53
N ASP A 69 19.91 16.55 2.21
CA ASP A 69 19.32 15.41 1.47
C ASP A 69 20.01 14.06 1.76
N TRP A 70 21.33 14.03 1.84
CA TRP A 70 22.11 12.81 2.16
C TRP A 70 21.79 12.24 3.55
N MET A 71 21.43 13.09 4.49
CA MET A 71 21.12 12.73 5.87
C MET A 71 19.65 12.31 6.01
N ASN A 72 18.77 12.88 5.18
CA ASN A 72 17.40 12.42 4.99
C ASN A 72 17.35 11.01 4.39
N GLU A 73 18.14 10.77 3.34
CA GLU A 73 18.19 9.46 2.68
C GLU A 73 18.77 8.38 3.60
N ALA A 74 19.86 8.67 4.31
CA ALA A 74 20.45 7.75 5.29
C ALA A 74 19.49 7.44 6.46
N SER A 75 18.79 8.45 6.97
CA SER A 75 17.82 8.29 8.07
C SER A 75 16.58 7.51 7.60
N HIS A 76 16.11 7.77 6.38
CA HIS A 76 15.02 7.03 5.76
C HIS A 76 15.39 5.56 5.54
N LYS A 77 16.60 5.29 5.03
CA LYS A 77 17.09 3.92 4.84
C LYS A 77 17.16 3.16 6.17
N ARG A 78 17.72 3.76 7.23
CA ARG A 78 17.75 3.15 8.57
C ARG A 78 16.36 2.91 9.15
N ALA A 79 15.41 3.82 8.93
CA ALA A 79 14.03 3.65 9.36
C ALA A 79 13.34 2.50 8.60
N MET A 80 13.65 2.33 7.31
CA MET A 80 13.13 1.23 6.49
C MET A 80 13.76 -0.12 6.86
N ASP A 81 15.04 -0.16 7.23
CA ASP A 81 15.72 -1.39 7.68
C ASP A 81 15.12 -1.95 8.98
N THR A 82 14.48 -1.10 9.80
CA THR A 82 13.75 -1.53 11.01
C THR A 82 12.35 -2.08 10.73
N VAL A 83 11.81 -1.89 9.51
CA VAL A 83 10.50 -2.43 9.17
C VAL A 83 10.61 -3.95 9.03
N PRO A 84 9.76 -4.73 9.72
CA PRO A 84 9.75 -6.18 9.56
C PRO A 84 9.55 -6.63 8.10
N ASN A 85 10.46 -7.46 7.59
CA ASN A 85 10.42 -7.96 6.20
C ASN A 85 9.09 -8.64 5.82
N TRP A 86 8.41 -9.28 6.77
CA TRP A 86 7.12 -9.94 6.51
C TRP A 86 6.02 -8.92 6.14
N LEU A 87 6.07 -7.68 6.66
CA LEU A 87 5.13 -6.61 6.26
C LEU A 87 5.36 -6.19 4.80
N ALA A 88 6.63 -6.09 4.38
CA ALA A 88 6.97 -5.82 3.00
C ALA A 88 6.48 -6.94 2.07
N VAL A 89 6.64 -8.20 2.47
CA VAL A 89 6.13 -9.37 1.73
C VAL A 89 4.59 -9.34 1.65
N MET A 90 3.89 -9.02 2.75
CA MET A 90 2.42 -8.89 2.72
C MET A 90 1.96 -7.78 1.76
N ASN A 91 2.65 -6.64 1.74
CA ASN A 91 2.36 -5.57 0.78
C ASN A 91 2.59 -6.02 -0.66
N MET A 92 3.67 -6.75 -0.92
CA MET A 92 3.97 -7.27 -2.25
C MET A 92 2.86 -8.23 -2.73
N ILE A 93 2.49 -9.20 -1.90
CA ILE A 93 1.39 -10.14 -2.19
C ILE A 93 0.08 -9.39 -2.42
N SER A 94 -0.22 -8.41 -1.59
CA SER A 94 -1.45 -7.63 -1.69
C SER A 94 -1.54 -6.83 -3.00
N VAL A 95 -0.42 -6.27 -3.47
CA VAL A 95 -0.38 -5.59 -4.78
C VAL A 95 -0.61 -6.58 -5.91
N PHE A 96 0.03 -7.76 -5.88
CA PHE A 96 -0.21 -8.79 -6.90
C PHE A 96 -1.68 -9.24 -6.93
N LEU A 97 -2.28 -9.47 -5.76
CA LEU A 97 -3.71 -9.78 -5.66
C LEU A 97 -4.58 -8.62 -6.17
N GLY A 98 -4.23 -7.38 -5.84
CA GLY A 98 -4.95 -6.19 -6.28
C GLY A 98 -4.96 -6.04 -7.80
N VAL A 99 -3.80 -6.23 -8.45
CA VAL A 99 -3.67 -6.22 -9.91
C VAL A 99 -4.45 -7.36 -10.54
N GLY A 100 -4.35 -8.58 -9.99
CA GLY A 100 -5.09 -9.74 -10.50
C GLY A 100 -6.61 -9.54 -10.43
N LEU A 101 -7.10 -9.03 -9.29
CA LEU A 101 -8.52 -8.71 -9.10
C LEU A 101 -8.98 -7.57 -10.02
N LEU A 102 -8.14 -6.57 -10.26
CA LEU A 102 -8.45 -5.48 -11.19
C LEU A 102 -8.61 -6.01 -12.62
N VAL A 103 -7.64 -6.79 -13.11
CA VAL A 103 -7.71 -7.37 -14.47
C VAL A 103 -8.93 -8.27 -14.60
N TYR A 104 -9.21 -9.10 -13.60
CA TYR A 104 -10.40 -9.94 -13.60
C TYR A 104 -11.69 -9.12 -13.61
N GLY A 105 -11.76 -8.05 -12.80
CA GLY A 105 -12.88 -7.11 -12.80
C GLY A 105 -13.10 -6.47 -14.17
N ILE A 106 -12.05 -6.03 -14.86
CA ILE A 106 -12.14 -5.47 -16.21
C ILE A 106 -12.73 -6.50 -17.20
N VAL A 107 -12.24 -7.74 -17.16
CA VAL A 107 -12.71 -8.81 -18.07
C VAL A 107 -14.19 -9.13 -17.87
N ILE A 108 -14.68 -9.17 -16.63
CA ILE A 108 -16.11 -9.44 -16.37
C ILE A 108 -16.97 -8.29 -16.86
N ASN A 109 -16.58 -7.04 -16.59
CA ASN A 109 -17.36 -5.88 -17.00
C ASN A 109 -17.50 -5.84 -18.53
N ILE A 110 -16.41 -6.09 -19.28
CA ILE A 110 -16.46 -6.19 -20.75
C ILE A 110 -17.41 -7.30 -21.22
N LYS A 111 -17.39 -8.47 -20.57
CA LYS A 111 -18.26 -9.60 -20.94
C LYS A 111 -19.74 -9.37 -20.62
N THR A 112 -20.04 -8.49 -19.67
CA THR A 112 -21.41 -8.20 -19.25
C THR A 112 -22.06 -7.13 -20.15
N GLU A 113 -21.25 -6.30 -20.81
CA GLU A 113 -21.67 -5.28 -21.77
C GLU A 113 -21.82 -5.79 -23.22
N ALA A 114 -21.34 -7.01 -23.51
CA ALA A 114 -21.40 -7.67 -24.83
C ALA A 114 -22.57 -8.66 -24.92
#